data_AF-A0A1M7LER1-F1
#
_entry.id   AF-A0A1M7LER1-F1
#
_cell.length_a   1.000
_cell.length_b   1.000
_cell.length_c   1.000
_cell.angle_alpha   90.00
_cell.angle_beta   90.00
_cell.angle_gamma   90.00
#
_symmetry.space_group_name_H-M   'P 1'
#
loop_
_entity.id
_entity.type
_entity.pdbx_description
1 polymer ?
#
loop_
_entity_poly.entity_id
_entity_poly.type
_entity_poly.pdbx_seq_one_letter_code
_entity_poly.pdbx_strand_id
1 'polypeptide(L)'
;MQINKKYLLFFLLIFFVEILIALFVRDQFIRPFIGDVLATVLLFAFCRIFYKGNALKLALGVLIFSFTIELLQYLKLIEILGLQNNKIAVTVLGATFDWLDLLAYLLGVSISYFIDKKLNTPKN
;
A
#
# COMPACT_ATOMS: atom_id res chain seq x y z
N MET A 1 -22.07 -6.08 10.29
CA MET A 1 -20.86 -5.49 9.68
C MET A 1 -21.31 -4.51 8.59
N GLN A 2 -21.36 -3.20 8.86
CA GLN A 2 -21.89 -2.23 7.89
C GLN A 2 -20.79 -1.81 6.91
N ILE A 3 -20.73 -2.49 5.75
CA ILE A 3 -19.78 -2.20 4.67
C ILE A 3 -20.09 -0.83 4.08
N ASN A 4 -19.10 0.06 4.06
CA ASN A 4 -19.26 1.38 3.49
C ASN A 4 -19.06 1.32 1.96
N LYS A 5 -20.16 1.24 1.22
CA LYS A 5 -20.17 1.04 -0.25
C LYS A 5 -19.31 2.05 -1.02
N LYS A 6 -19.18 3.29 -0.50
CA LYS A 6 -18.31 4.33 -1.09
C LYS A 6 -16.83 3.92 -1.11
N TYR A 7 -16.33 3.40 0.01
CA TYR A 7 -14.94 2.95 0.12
C TYR A 7 -14.70 1.65 -0.64
N LEU A 8 -15.72 0.79 -0.72
CA LEU A 8 -15.64 -0.43 -1.53
C LEU A 8 -15.52 -0.12 -3.03
N LEU A 9 -16.31 0.85 -3.53
CA LEU A 9 -16.18 1.32 -4.91
C LEU A 9 -14.82 1.98 -5.16
N PHE A 10 -14.35 2.79 -4.21
CA PHE A 10 -13.04 3.44 -4.30
C PHE A 10 -11.90 2.42 -4.35
N PHE A 11 -11.95 1.39 -3.48
CA PHE A 11 -11.02 0.28 -3.48
C PHE A 11 -11.00 -0.44 -4.84
N LEU A 12 -12.18 -0.78 -5.38
CA LEU A 12 -12.30 -1.44 -6.69
C LEU A 12 -11.73 -0.60 -7.82
N LEU A 13 -11.95 0.72 -7.82
CA LEU A 13 -11.40 1.62 -8.82
C LEU A 13 -9.87 1.67 -8.76
N ILE A 14 -9.30 1.85 -7.57
CA ILE A 14 -7.83 1.86 -7.37
C ILE A 14 -7.25 0.51 -7.80
N PHE A 15 -7.87 -0.60 -7.38
CA PHE A 15 -7.43 -1.95 -7.72
C PHE A 15 -7.41 -2.18 -9.24
N PHE A 16 -8.44 -1.71 -9.94
CA PHE A 16 -8.50 -1.83 -11.38
C PHE A 16 -7.41 -0.99 -12.06
N VAL A 17 -7.18 0.23 -11.58
CA VAL A 17 -6.07 1.08 -12.07
C VAL A 17 -4.72 0.41 -11.83
N GLU A 18 -4.51 -0.21 -10.66
CA GLU A 18 -3.28 -0.93 -10.33
C GLU A 18 -3.04 -2.12 -11.28
N ILE A 19 -4.09 -2.90 -11.59
CA ILE A 19 -4.02 -3.98 -12.59
C ILE A 19 -3.69 -3.41 -13.97
N LEU A 20 -4.32 -2.31 -14.37
CA LEU A 20 -4.04 -1.67 -15.66
C LEU A 20 -2.58 -1.21 -15.73
N ILE A 21 -2.04 -0.62 -14.67
CA ILE A 21 -0.62 -0.23 -14.60
C ILE A 21 0.25 -1.48 -14.72
N ALA A 22 -0.05 -2.54 -13.99
CA ALA A 22 0.73 -3.78 -14.03
C ALA A 22 0.71 -4.48 -15.41
N LEU A 23 -0.38 -4.36 -16.16
CA LEU A 23 -0.54 -4.99 -17.48
C LEU A 23 -0.03 -4.13 -18.65
N PHE A 24 -0.27 -2.81 -18.60
CA PHE A 24 -0.02 -1.91 -19.72
C PHE A 24 1.26 -1.07 -19.55
N VAL A 25 1.68 -0.79 -18.31
CA VAL A 25 2.87 0.02 -18.04
C VAL A 25 4.06 -0.91 -17.81
N ARG A 26 4.98 -0.92 -18.78
CA ARG A 26 6.23 -1.70 -18.71
C ARG A 26 7.42 -0.89 -18.20
N ASP A 27 7.18 0.33 -17.73
CA ASP A 27 8.24 1.19 -17.18
C ASP A 27 8.77 0.66 -15.85
N GLN A 28 10.08 0.63 -15.72
CA GLN A 28 10.78 0.14 -14.53
C GLN A 28 10.65 1.08 -13.33
N PHE A 29 10.24 2.33 -13.54
CA PHE A 29 10.07 3.32 -12.47
C PHE A 29 8.62 3.49 -12.05
N ILE A 30 7.70 3.59 -13.03
CA ILE A 30 6.28 3.82 -12.74
C ILE A 30 5.68 2.57 -12.08
N ARG A 31 6.06 1.37 -12.55
CA ARG A 31 5.48 0.12 -12.06
C ARG A 31 5.79 -0.15 -10.58
N PRO A 32 7.02 0.01 -10.07
CA PRO A 32 7.29 -0.13 -8.64
C PRO A 32 6.78 1.09 -7.86
N PHE A 33 7.26 2.30 -8.19
CA PHE A 33 7.01 3.48 -7.35
C PHE A 33 5.54 3.90 -7.29
N ILE A 34 4.87 4.07 -8.45
CA ILE A 34 3.44 4.43 -8.45
C ILE A 34 2.58 3.24 -8.01
N GLY A 35 3.02 2.02 -8.32
CA GLY A 35 2.44 0.80 -7.77
C GLY A 35 2.38 0.85 -6.25
N ASP A 36 3.48 1.16 -5.57
CA ASP A 36 3.56 1.16 -4.10
C ASP A 36 2.76 2.29 -3.45
N VAL A 37 2.70 3.48 -4.08
CA VAL A 37 1.78 4.54 -3.67
C VAL A 37 0.34 4.05 -3.71
N LEU A 38 -0.07 3.44 -4.83
CA LEU A 38 -1.43 2.97 -5.03
C LEU A 38 -1.76 1.78 -4.13
N ALA A 39 -0.84 0.83 -3.98
CA ALA A 39 -0.98 -0.33 -3.09
C ALA A 39 -1.16 0.11 -1.64
N THR A 40 -0.46 1.15 -1.19
CA THR A 40 -0.62 1.72 0.15
C THR A 40 -2.01 2.36 0.33
N VAL A 41 -2.49 3.08 -0.69
CA VAL A 41 -3.83 3.67 -0.70
C VAL A 41 -4.90 2.58 -0.70
N LEU A 42 -4.67 1.52 -1.47
CA LEU A 42 -5.53 0.36 -1.57
C LEU A 42 -5.63 -0.38 -0.23
N LEU A 43 -4.48 -0.61 0.43
CA LEU A 43 -4.42 -1.24 1.75
C LEU A 43 -5.14 -0.40 2.81
N PHE A 44 -4.95 0.92 2.81
CA PHE A 44 -5.72 1.82 3.66
C PHE A 44 -7.23 1.70 3.38
N ALA A 45 -7.64 1.80 2.12
CA ALA A 45 -9.05 1.74 1.73
C ALA A 45 -9.68 0.40 2.14
N PHE A 46 -8.96 -0.71 1.96
CA PHE A 46 -9.38 -2.05 2.39
C PHE A 46 -9.60 -2.12 3.89
N CYS A 47 -8.62 -1.70 4.69
CA CYS A 47 -8.73 -1.65 6.14
C CYS A 47 -9.87 -0.72 6.58
N ARG A 48 -10.09 0.39 5.87
CA ARG A 48 -11.18 1.35 6.13
C ARG A 48 -12.57 0.79 5.88
N ILE A 49 -12.72 -0.19 4.97
CA ILE A 49 -14.02 -0.88 4.74
C ILE A 49 -14.49 -1.59 6.02
N PHE A 50 -13.56 -2.18 6.75
CA PHE A 50 -13.84 -2.93 7.98
C PHE A 50 -13.77 -2.06 9.24
N TYR A 51 -12.89 -1.06 9.27
CA TYR A 51 -12.61 -0.23 10.43
C TYR A 51 -13.15 1.20 10.28
N LYS A 52 -14.23 1.49 11.00
CA LYS A 52 -14.87 2.83 11.06
C LYS A 52 -14.26 3.80 12.08
N GLY A 53 -13.12 3.47 12.70
CA GLY A 53 -12.52 4.29 13.76
C GLY A 53 -11.75 5.51 13.24
N ASN A 54 -10.73 5.95 13.96
CA ASN A 54 -9.96 7.14 13.58
C ASN A 54 -9.07 6.88 12.35
N ALA A 55 -9.25 7.68 11.29
CA ALA A 55 -8.51 7.53 10.03
C ALA A 55 -6.99 7.66 10.22
N LEU A 56 -6.55 8.57 11.10
CA LEU A 56 -5.12 8.74 11.42
C LEU A 56 -4.51 7.49 12.03
N LYS A 57 -5.24 6.79 12.92
CA LYS A 57 -4.74 5.56 13.54
C LYS A 57 -4.56 4.45 12.50
N LEU A 58 -5.48 4.36 11.54
CA LEU A 58 -5.41 3.39 10.47
C LEU A 58 -4.29 3.71 9.48
N ALA A 59 -4.15 4.97 9.11
CA ALA A 59 -3.03 5.49 8.31
C ALA A 59 -1.67 5.19 8.94
N LEU A 60 -1.50 5.48 10.23
CA LEU A 60 -0.27 5.17 10.97
C LEU A 60 -0.03 3.66 11.07
N GLY A 61 -1.09 2.86 11.27
CA GLY A 61 -0.99 1.40 11.27
C GLY A 61 -0.48 0.85 9.95
N VAL A 62 -1.00 1.36 8.82
CA VAL A 62 -0.54 1.00 7.47
C VAL A 62 0.90 1.43 7.26
N LEU A 63 1.26 2.66 7.65
CA LEU A 63 2.63 3.16 7.52
C LEU A 63 3.65 2.30 8.29
N ILE A 64 3.36 2.00 9.56
CA ILE A 64 4.21 1.17 10.41
C ILE A 64 4.31 -0.25 9.84
N PHE A 65 3.20 -0.80 9.35
CA PHE A 65 3.20 -2.10 8.70
C PHE A 65 4.11 -2.12 7.47
N SER A 66 3.97 -1.16 6.55
CA SER A 66 4.84 -1.07 5.37
C SER A 66 6.30 -0.87 5.75
N PHE A 67 6.61 -0.02 6.73
CA PHE A 67 7.98 0.16 7.24
C PHE A 67 8.55 -1.11 7.88
N THR A 68 7.70 -1.91 8.53
CA THR A 68 8.12 -3.19 9.12
C THR A 68 8.51 -4.17 8.02
N ILE A 69 7.71 -4.26 6.95
CA ILE A 69 8.03 -5.10 5.79
C ILE A 69 9.35 -4.66 5.14
N GLU A 70 9.55 -3.36 4.95
CA GLU A 70 10.79 -2.76 4.45
C GLU A 70 12.00 -3.07 5.37
N LEU A 71 11.84 -2.91 6.68
CA LEU A 71 12.91 -3.24 7.63
C LEU A 71 13.27 -4.74 7.59
N LEU A 72 12.28 -5.62 7.39
CA LEU A 72 12.50 -7.05 7.20
C LEU A 72 13.28 -7.35 5.91
N GLN A 73 13.03 -6.59 4.84
CA GLN A 73 13.81 -6.64 3.60
C GLN A 73 15.25 -6.18 3.83
N TYR A 74 15.43 -5.06 4.53
CA TYR A 74 16.74 -4.51 4.88
C TYR A 74 17.60 -5.48 5.71
N LEU A 75 16.98 -6.17 6.67
CA LEU A 75 17.65 -7.22 7.47
C LEU A 75 17.99 -8.48 6.66
N LYS A 76 17.71 -8.46 5.35
CA LYS A 76 17.91 -9.58 4.42
C LYS A 76 17.39 -10.88 5.02
N LEU A 77 16.14 -10.87 5.49
CA LEU A 77 15.51 -12.04 6.09
C LEU A 77 15.60 -13.28 5.17
N ILE A 78 15.63 -13.07 3.85
CA ILE A 78 15.84 -14.11 2.83
C ILE A 78 17.22 -14.79 2.94
N GLU A 79 18.26 -14.00 3.26
CA GLU A 79 19.65 -14.45 3.44
C GLU A 79 19.78 -15.20 4.78
N ILE A 80 19.14 -14.69 5.85
CA ILE A 80 19.10 -15.32 7.19
C ILE A 80 18.32 -16.64 7.18
N LEU A 81 17.20 -16.71 6.46
CA LEU A 81 16.37 -17.92 6.35
C LEU A 81 16.95 -18.95 5.36
N GLY A 82 18.02 -18.62 4.62
CA GLY A 82 18.60 -19.51 3.61
C GLY A 82 17.71 -19.71 2.37
N LEU A 83 16.66 -18.89 2.20
CA LEU A 83 15.73 -18.94 1.06
C LEU A 83 16.25 -18.21 -0.19
N GLN A 84 17.50 -17.78 -0.19
CA GLN A 84 18.20 -17.15 -1.31
C GLN A 84 18.15 -17.94 -2.63
N ASN A 85 18.00 -19.27 -2.59
CA ASN A 85 17.81 -20.11 -3.79
C ASN A 85 16.39 -20.10 -4.35
N ASN A 86 15.40 -19.60 -3.60
CA ASN A 86 14.01 -19.58 -4.01
C ASN A 86 13.65 -18.21 -4.61
N LYS A 87 13.73 -18.13 -5.95
CA LYS A 87 13.41 -16.91 -6.72
C LYS A 87 12.02 -16.33 -6.40
N ILE A 88 11.06 -17.19 -6.04
CA ILE A 88 9.71 -16.76 -5.66
C ILE A 88 9.75 -16.05 -4.31
N ALA A 89 10.47 -16.60 -3.32
CA ALA A 89 10.64 -15.97 -2.01
C ALA A 89 11.38 -14.64 -2.12
N VAL A 90 12.43 -14.57 -2.95
CA VAL A 90 13.17 -13.31 -3.20
C VAL A 90 12.27 -12.25 -3.85
N THR A 91 11.41 -12.64 -4.80
CA THR A 91 10.51 -11.72 -5.50
C THR A 91 9.36 -11.24 -4.62
N VAL A 92 8.82 -12.11 -3.76
CA VAL A 92 7.69 -11.79 -2.87
C VAL A 92 8.14 -11.03 -1.63
N LEU A 93 9.28 -11.42 -1.04
CA LEU A 93 9.81 -10.73 0.13
C LEU A 93 10.50 -9.42 -0.22
N GLY A 94 10.96 -9.22 -1.45
CA GLY A 94 11.72 -8.03 -1.87
C GLY A 94 13.20 -8.17 -1.53
N ALA A 95 14.06 -7.87 -2.51
CA ALA A 95 15.50 -8.14 -2.42
C ALA A 95 16.30 -6.97 -1.82
N THR A 96 15.75 -5.75 -1.80
CA THR A 96 16.47 -4.53 -1.44
C THR A 96 15.52 -3.48 -0.90
N PHE A 97 15.89 -2.91 0.24
CA PHE A 97 15.36 -1.66 0.78
C PHE A 97 15.50 -0.54 -0.27
N ASP A 98 14.44 0.22 -0.51
CA ASP A 98 14.44 1.41 -1.36
C ASP A 98 13.82 2.62 -0.63
N TRP A 99 14.60 3.69 -0.52
CA TRP A 99 14.12 4.95 0.06
C TRP A 99 12.91 5.52 -0.69
N LEU A 100 12.78 5.22 -1.99
CA LEU A 100 11.62 5.62 -2.79
C LEU A 100 10.34 4.94 -2.30
N ASP A 101 10.41 3.71 -1.80
CA ASP A 101 9.25 2.97 -1.29
C ASP A 101 8.75 3.61 0.02
N LEU A 102 9.66 4.04 0.90
CA LEU A 102 9.28 4.83 2.08
C LEU A 102 8.55 6.12 1.70
N LEU A 103 9.04 6.82 0.68
CA LEU A 103 8.42 8.05 0.18
C LEU A 103 7.05 7.74 -0.44
N ALA A 104 6.95 6.66 -1.20
CA ALA A 104 5.70 6.17 -1.76
C ALA A 104 4.66 5.86 -0.67
N TYR A 105 5.06 5.21 0.42
CA TYR A 105 4.21 4.92 1.57
C TYR A 105 3.73 6.20 2.27
N LEU A 106 4.62 7.17 2.47
CA LEU A 106 4.29 8.48 3.02
C LEU A 106 3.26 9.23 2.15
N LEU A 107 3.45 9.22 0.83
CA LEU A 107 2.51 9.80 -0.12
C LEU A 107 1.17 9.07 -0.10
N GLY A 108 1.17 7.74 -0.17
CA GLY A 108 -0.03 6.92 -0.17
C GLY A 108 -0.86 7.11 1.09
N VAL A 109 -0.22 7.16 2.25
CA VAL A 109 -0.87 7.45 3.54
C VAL A 109 -1.43 8.87 3.59
N SER A 110 -0.67 9.86 3.11
CA SER A 110 -1.13 11.26 3.06
C SER A 110 -2.37 11.40 2.17
N ILE A 111 -2.33 10.84 0.96
CA ILE A 111 -3.44 10.82 -0.01
C ILE A 111 -4.68 10.16 0.63
N SER A 112 -4.49 9.00 1.26
CA SER A 112 -5.54 8.26 1.94
C SER A 112 -6.22 9.06 3.05
N TYR A 113 -5.43 9.77 3.86
CA TYR A 113 -5.95 10.63 4.92
C TYR A 113 -6.76 11.80 4.34
N PHE A 114 -6.29 12.44 3.27
CA PHE A 114 -7.03 13.52 2.60
C PHE A 114 -8.34 13.02 1.99
N ILE A 115 -8.33 11.86 1.33
CA ILE A 115 -9.52 11.23 0.75
C ILE A 115 -10.53 10.92 1.85
N ASP A 116 -10.08 10.34 2.96
CA ASP A 116 -10.96 10.02 4.07
C ASP A 116 -11.58 11.28 4.68
N LYS A 117 -10.78 12.33 4.89
CA LYS A 117 -11.26 13.62 5.38
C LYS A 117 -12.30 14.22 4.43
N LYS A 118 -12.10 14.12 3.11
CA LYS A 118 -13.01 14.61 2.07
C LYS A 118 -14.30 13.79 1.97
N LEU A 119 -14.24 12.48 2.20
CA LEU A 119 -15.40 11.59 2.19
C LEU A 119 -16.24 11.72 3.47
N ASN A 120 -15.62 12.06 4.59
CA ASN A 120 -16.27 12.25 5.89
C ASN A 120 -16.58 13.72 6.22
N THR A 121 -16.21 14.68 5.37
CA THR A 121 -16.66 16.07 5.55
C THR A 121 -18.15 16.14 5.19
N PRO A 122 -19.02 16.66 6.09
CA PRO A 122 -20.40 16.90 5.73
C PRO A 122 -20.43 17.86 4.55
N LYS A 123 -21.08 17.44 3.46
CA LYS A 123 -21.42 18.32 2.34
C LYS A 123 -22.42 19.35 2.90
N ASN A 124 -21.94 20.56 3.19
CA ASN A 124 -22.81 21.72 3.37
C ASN A 124 -23.46 22.08 2.04
#